data_AF-A0A8J4EL43-F1
#
_entry.id   AF-A0A8J4EL43-F1
#
_cell.length_a   1.000
_cell.length_b   1.000
_cell.length_c   1.000
_cell.angle_alpha   90.00
_cell.angle_beta   90.00
_cell.angle_gamma   90.00
#
_symmetry.space_group_name_H-M   'P 1'
#
loop_
_entity.id
_entity.type
_entity.pdbx_description
1 polymer ?
#
loop_
_entity_poly.entity_id
_entity_poly.type
_entity_poly.pdbx_seq_one_letter_code
_entity_poly.pdbx_strand_id
1 'polypeptide(L)'
;MFRNGSGGWRRWAGGSGLGMAVAVAAVVVLSSTTASAAPTGTSVGLPSYVMAPQSCDYIPPNPDLSVAKTVYRVGRQLGASSKVLLAGFEAGLVESNMNNLPCGDRDSLGVFQQRPSQGWGTAAQIMNVAYASNSFFTRAINVAAAYPGLSAGQVAQKVQVSAYPDRYDQAQGAASALIARVKLALSDHVSDFSGDGYADVLAVWNNGELHYYPNNGLKLSGNSEIGPGWGTFRFVTAADWSGDGAADVLGVNAAGDLLYYPHNGNGLSSPVKIGHGWSTFRQVMAADWSGDGHADVLGVNAAGDLLYYPHNGNGLSSPVKIGHGWSTFRQVMAADWSGDGHADVLGVDASGKLWYYPHNGNGLSSPVEIGHGFQTFTSVFAADFSGDGHADVLAVDSAGYLWYYPHSGNGFGTRVQIGHGFDTCKFVL
;
A
#
# COMPACT_ATOMS: atom_id res chain seq x y z
N MET A 1 34.36 -56.31 2.86
CA MET A 1 34.81 -56.34 4.26
C MET A 1 33.61 -56.10 5.15
N PHE A 2 33.54 -56.80 6.29
CA PHE A 2 32.34 -57.26 6.98
C PHE A 2 31.45 -56.20 7.68
N ARG A 3 30.15 -56.34 7.44
CA ARG A 3 28.95 -56.38 8.33
C ARG A 3 29.03 -56.05 9.84
N ASN A 4 27.84 -55.60 10.31
CA ASN A 4 27.17 -55.71 11.63
C ASN A 4 27.29 -54.48 12.56
N GLY A 5 26.24 -54.05 13.28
CA GLY A 5 24.92 -54.64 13.47
C GLY A 5 24.01 -53.77 14.36
N SER A 6 22.73 -54.11 14.30
CA SER A 6 21.54 -53.55 14.95
C SER A 6 21.43 -53.75 16.46
N GLY A 7 20.63 -52.88 17.12
CA GLY A 7 19.67 -53.30 18.14
C GLY A 7 19.83 -52.67 19.53
N GLY A 8 18.78 -52.00 20.02
CA GLY A 8 18.70 -51.55 21.41
C GLY A 8 17.46 -50.74 21.75
N TRP A 9 16.28 -51.37 21.79
CA TRP A 9 15.10 -50.82 22.47
C TRP A 9 15.25 -50.97 23.98
N ARG A 10 15.07 -49.89 24.75
CA ARG A 10 14.79 -49.97 26.19
C ARG A 10 13.65 -49.02 26.57
N ARG A 11 12.56 -49.65 27.01
CA ARG A 11 11.45 -49.06 27.77
C ARG A 11 11.96 -48.48 29.09
N TRP A 12 11.43 -47.33 29.47
CA TRP A 12 11.19 -46.97 30.87
C TRP A 12 9.74 -46.54 31.02
N ALA A 13 9.08 -47.12 32.00
CA ALA A 13 7.73 -46.87 32.42
C ALA A 13 7.74 -46.13 33.77
N GLY A 14 6.74 -45.28 33.98
CA GLY A 14 6.11 -45.09 35.30
C GLY A 14 6.51 -43.85 36.11
N GLY A 15 5.50 -43.07 36.50
CA GLY A 15 5.55 -41.98 37.49
C GLY A 15 4.91 -40.70 36.94
N SER A 16 3.58 -40.55 36.86
CA SER A 16 2.62 -40.29 37.96
C SER A 16 3.01 -39.06 38.78
N GLY A 17 2.34 -37.92 38.55
CA GLY A 17 2.56 -36.72 39.37
C GLY A 17 1.72 -35.51 38.96
N LEU A 18 0.45 -35.53 39.38
CA LEU A 18 -0.38 -34.40 39.81
C LEU A 18 -0.63 -33.24 38.81
N GLY A 19 -1.90 -33.17 38.39
CA GLY A 19 -2.46 -32.02 37.68
C GLY A 19 -2.60 -30.79 38.57
N MET A 20 -2.43 -29.64 37.94
CA MET A 20 -3.03 -28.37 38.36
C MET A 20 -3.74 -27.80 37.15
N ALA A 21 -5.05 -28.05 37.07
CA ALA A 21 -5.94 -27.30 36.19
C ALA A 21 -6.14 -25.93 36.83
N VAL A 22 -5.55 -24.89 36.25
CA VAL A 22 -5.88 -23.50 36.58
C VAL A 22 -7.21 -23.19 35.89
N ALA A 23 -8.29 -23.23 36.66
CA ALA A 23 -9.58 -22.73 36.22
C ALA A 23 -9.53 -21.19 36.18
N VAL A 24 -9.45 -20.62 34.98
CA VAL A 24 -9.69 -19.18 34.77
C VAL A 24 -11.20 -18.96 34.84
N ALA A 25 -11.68 -18.46 35.98
CA ALA A 25 -13.07 -18.01 36.11
C ALA A 25 -13.26 -16.73 35.30
N ALA A 26 -13.95 -16.83 34.17
CA ALA A 26 -14.45 -15.66 33.45
C ALA A 26 -15.60 -15.04 34.25
N VAL A 27 -15.37 -13.89 34.87
CA VAL A 27 -16.43 -13.07 35.46
C VAL A 27 -17.18 -12.39 34.30
N VAL A 28 -18.35 -12.93 33.97
CA VAL A 28 -19.30 -12.26 33.08
C VAL A 28 -20.03 -11.19 33.90
N VAL A 29 -19.65 -9.93 33.71
CA VAL A 29 -20.43 -8.79 34.22
C VAL A 29 -21.59 -8.56 33.24
N LEU A 30 -22.79 -8.99 33.62
CA LEU A 30 -24.03 -8.63 32.92
C LEU A 30 -24.40 -7.19 33.29
N SER A 31 -23.96 -6.23 32.48
CA SER A 31 -24.50 -4.86 32.52
C SER A 31 -25.82 -4.81 31.75
N SER A 32 -26.94 -4.73 32.47
CA SER A 32 -28.26 -4.50 31.90
C SER A 32 -28.40 -3.02 31.50
N THR A 33 -28.17 -2.71 30.22
CA THR A 33 -28.54 -1.40 29.66
C THR A 33 -30.00 -1.44 29.24
N THR A 34 -30.85 -0.69 29.95
CA THR A 34 -32.21 -0.38 29.51
C THR A 34 -32.16 0.44 28.22
N ALA A 35 -32.67 -0.12 27.12
CA ALA A 35 -32.83 0.59 25.87
C ALA A 35 -33.88 1.71 26.03
N SER A 36 -33.44 2.97 25.93
CA SER A 36 -34.34 4.11 25.78
C SER A 36 -34.87 4.13 24.36
N ALA A 37 -36.20 4.16 24.20
CA ALA A 37 -36.86 4.28 22.91
C ALA A 37 -36.44 5.57 22.20
N ALA A 38 -36.02 5.45 20.94
CA ALA A 38 -35.79 6.59 20.06
C ALA A 38 -37.12 7.23 19.63
N PRO A 39 -37.20 8.57 19.48
CA PRO A 39 -38.42 9.23 19.06
C PRO A 39 -38.73 8.88 17.60
N THR A 40 -40.00 8.60 17.33
CA THR A 40 -40.55 8.35 15.99
C THR A 40 -40.50 9.62 15.14
N GLY A 41 -39.43 9.74 14.34
CA GLY A 41 -39.37 10.71 13.25
C GLY A 41 -40.19 10.22 12.06
N THR A 42 -41.20 10.98 11.67
CA THR A 42 -41.95 10.79 10.42
C THR A 42 -41.00 10.90 9.22
N SER A 43 -40.78 9.78 8.52
CA SER A 43 -40.04 9.75 7.27
C SER A 43 -40.85 10.45 6.17
N VAL A 44 -40.39 11.61 5.72
CA VAL A 44 -40.86 12.21 4.46
C VAL A 44 -40.28 11.36 3.33
N GLY A 45 -41.14 10.64 2.62
CA GLY A 45 -40.75 9.80 1.49
C GLY A 45 -40.15 10.66 0.37
N LEU A 46 -38.86 10.49 0.11
CA LEU A 46 -38.27 10.93 -1.16
C LEU A 46 -38.80 10.01 -2.26
N PRO A 47 -39.16 10.53 -3.45
CA PRO A 47 -39.61 9.71 -4.55
C PRO A 47 -38.49 8.73 -4.93
N SER A 48 -38.81 7.44 -4.93
CA SER A 48 -37.97 6.40 -5.49
C SER A 48 -37.76 6.71 -6.97
N TYR A 49 -36.60 7.27 -7.32
CA TYR A 49 -36.21 7.40 -8.72
C TYR A 49 -35.89 6.01 -9.23
N VAL A 50 -36.88 5.36 -9.83
CA VAL A 50 -36.67 4.15 -10.62
C VAL A 50 -35.90 4.59 -11.85
N MET A 51 -34.56 4.51 -11.81
CA MET A 51 -33.74 4.70 -13.00
C MET A 51 -34.22 3.68 -14.05
N ALA A 52 -34.79 4.20 -15.14
CA ALA A 52 -35.06 3.38 -16.32
C ALA A 52 -33.73 2.83 -16.88
N PRO A 53 -33.75 1.67 -17.56
CA PRO A 53 -32.55 1.09 -18.17
C PRO A 53 -32.00 2.06 -19.22
N GLN A 54 -30.80 2.60 -18.97
CA GLN A 54 -30.09 3.46 -19.91
C GLN A 54 -29.06 2.59 -20.63
N SER A 55 -29.15 2.51 -21.97
CA SER A 55 -28.08 1.92 -22.78
C SER A 55 -26.78 2.69 -22.55
N CYS A 56 -25.65 1.99 -22.41
CA CYS A 56 -24.37 2.67 -22.40
C CYS A 56 -24.00 3.11 -23.81
N ASP A 57 -24.38 4.34 -24.15
CA ASP A 57 -24.02 4.96 -25.43
C ASP A 57 -22.51 5.26 -25.52
N TYR A 58 -21.81 5.24 -24.37
CA TYR A 58 -20.37 5.43 -24.27
C TYR A 58 -19.77 4.58 -23.14
N ILE A 59 -18.75 3.80 -23.48
CA ILE A 59 -17.87 3.13 -22.53
C ILE A 59 -16.49 3.77 -22.72
N PRO A 60 -15.84 4.30 -21.67
CA PRO A 60 -14.50 4.85 -21.78
C PRO A 60 -13.53 3.83 -22.43
N PRO A 61 -12.69 4.26 -23.39
CA PRO A 61 -11.80 3.35 -24.12
C PRO A 61 -10.64 2.82 -23.27
N ASN A 62 -10.36 3.46 -22.12
CA ASN A 62 -9.31 3.06 -21.20
C ASN A 62 -9.91 2.57 -19.87
N PRO A 63 -9.28 1.59 -19.21
CA PRO A 63 -9.56 1.23 -17.82
C PRO A 63 -9.42 2.40 -16.85
N ASP A 64 -10.36 2.53 -15.92
CA ASP A 64 -10.23 3.43 -14.77
C ASP A 64 -9.35 2.74 -13.72
N LEU A 65 -8.16 3.30 -13.50
CA LEU A 65 -7.18 2.71 -12.58
C LEU A 65 -7.66 2.75 -11.12
N SER A 66 -8.46 3.73 -10.71
CA SER A 66 -9.03 3.81 -9.35
C SER A 66 -10.03 2.66 -9.11
N VAL A 67 -10.85 2.36 -10.11
CA VAL A 67 -11.75 1.19 -10.10
C VAL A 67 -10.95 -0.11 -10.04
N ALA A 68 -9.93 -0.24 -10.90
CA ALA A 68 -9.08 -1.42 -10.97
C ALA A 68 -8.31 -1.69 -9.66
N LYS A 69 -7.79 -0.63 -9.02
CA LYS A 69 -7.16 -0.67 -7.68
C LYS A 69 -8.13 -1.19 -6.62
N THR A 70 -9.37 -0.68 -6.61
CA THR A 70 -10.42 -1.13 -5.67
C THR A 70 -10.75 -2.61 -5.90
N VAL A 71 -10.90 -3.05 -7.15
CA VAL A 71 -11.11 -4.46 -7.51
C VAL A 71 -9.95 -5.32 -7.02
N TYR A 72 -8.72 -4.89 -7.23
CA TYR A 72 -7.53 -5.60 -6.77
C TYR A 72 -7.50 -5.74 -5.24
N ARG A 73 -7.63 -4.63 -4.50
CA ARG A 73 -7.61 -4.59 -3.03
C ARG A 73 -8.66 -5.55 -2.44
N VAL A 74 -9.90 -5.52 -2.92
CA VAL A 74 -10.97 -6.42 -2.44
C VAL A 74 -10.67 -7.89 -2.75
N GLY A 75 -10.16 -8.19 -3.95
CA GLY A 75 -9.73 -9.56 -4.28
C GLY A 75 -8.65 -10.08 -3.33
N ARG A 76 -7.66 -9.24 -3.02
CA ARG A 76 -6.59 -9.57 -2.07
C ARG A 76 -7.12 -9.77 -0.64
N GLN A 77 -7.97 -8.87 -0.15
CA GLN A 77 -8.59 -8.96 1.19
C GLN A 77 -9.40 -10.26 1.38
N LEU A 78 -10.04 -10.76 0.33
CA LEU A 78 -10.78 -12.02 0.35
C LEU A 78 -9.91 -13.27 0.16
N GLY A 79 -8.59 -13.12 0.00
CA GLY A 79 -7.68 -14.24 -0.24
C GLY A 79 -7.84 -14.87 -1.62
N ALA A 80 -8.26 -14.10 -2.62
CA ALA A 80 -8.33 -14.59 -4.00
C ALA A 80 -6.95 -15.07 -4.49
N SER A 81 -6.91 -16.28 -5.04
CA SER A 81 -5.70 -16.77 -5.73
C SER A 81 -5.44 -15.96 -6.99
N SER A 82 -4.23 -16.03 -7.55
CA SER A 82 -3.88 -15.32 -8.81
C SER A 82 -4.84 -15.64 -9.96
N LYS A 83 -5.36 -16.89 -10.04
CA LYS A 83 -6.37 -17.29 -11.01
C LYS A 83 -7.70 -16.56 -10.79
N VAL A 84 -8.14 -16.46 -9.54
CA VAL A 84 -9.40 -15.78 -9.19
C VAL A 84 -9.29 -14.27 -9.39
N LEU A 85 -8.15 -13.68 -9.02
CA LEU A 85 -7.85 -12.26 -9.29
C LEU A 85 -7.89 -11.97 -10.79
N LEU A 86 -7.25 -12.81 -11.61
CA LEU A 86 -7.29 -12.72 -13.06
C LEU A 86 -8.73 -12.81 -13.59
N ALA A 87 -9.56 -13.73 -13.07
CA ALA A 87 -10.95 -13.87 -13.47
C ALA A 87 -11.77 -12.59 -13.19
N GLY A 88 -11.51 -11.90 -12.07
CA GLY A 88 -12.13 -10.61 -11.79
C GLY A 88 -11.69 -9.53 -12.77
N PHE A 89 -10.41 -9.48 -13.13
CA PHE A 89 -9.92 -8.49 -14.08
C PHE A 89 -10.41 -8.74 -15.52
N GLU A 90 -10.46 -9.99 -15.95
CA GLU A 90 -11.07 -10.37 -17.24
C GLU A 90 -12.55 -10.00 -17.26
N ALA A 91 -13.30 -10.29 -16.19
CA ALA A 91 -14.70 -9.90 -16.08
C ALA A 91 -14.87 -8.38 -16.16
N GLY A 92 -14.16 -7.61 -15.32
CA GLY A 92 -14.28 -6.14 -15.33
C GLY A 92 -13.95 -5.52 -16.68
N LEU A 93 -12.88 -6.00 -17.34
CA LEU A 93 -12.51 -5.53 -18.68
C LEU A 93 -13.55 -5.86 -19.75
N VAL A 94 -14.08 -7.08 -19.76
CA VAL A 94 -15.07 -7.48 -20.76
C VAL A 94 -16.42 -6.78 -20.54
N GLU A 95 -16.82 -6.59 -19.28
CA GLU A 95 -18.14 -6.03 -18.94
C GLU A 95 -18.19 -4.52 -19.10
N SER A 96 -17.14 -3.80 -18.68
CA SER A 96 -17.17 -2.34 -18.59
C SER A 96 -15.88 -1.66 -19.05
N ASN A 97 -14.95 -2.42 -19.63
CA ASN A 97 -13.56 -1.99 -19.80
C ASN A 97 -12.94 -1.54 -18.47
N MET A 98 -13.33 -2.15 -17.33
CA MET A 98 -12.94 -1.77 -15.97
C MET A 98 -13.32 -0.32 -15.58
N ASN A 99 -14.56 0.07 -15.86
CA ASN A 99 -15.13 1.37 -15.49
C ASN A 99 -16.41 1.19 -14.66
N ASN A 100 -16.68 2.07 -13.70
CA ASN A 100 -17.89 1.98 -12.89
C ASN A 100 -19.08 2.68 -13.58
N LEU A 101 -19.79 1.94 -14.45
CA LEU A 101 -20.79 2.53 -15.35
C LEU A 101 -22.19 2.62 -14.71
N PRO A 102 -22.89 3.78 -14.77
CA PRO A 102 -24.27 3.93 -14.31
C PRO A 102 -25.31 3.43 -15.33
N CYS A 103 -24.90 2.65 -16.31
CA CYS A 103 -25.68 2.18 -17.45
C CYS A 103 -25.27 0.75 -17.82
N GLY A 104 -26.06 0.11 -18.69
CA GLY A 104 -25.80 -1.25 -19.17
C GLY A 104 -26.93 -1.81 -20.02
N ASP A 105 -26.82 -3.10 -20.40
CA ASP A 105 -27.99 -3.82 -20.93
C ASP A 105 -29.00 -4.07 -19.80
N ARG A 106 -30.29 -3.79 -20.05
CA ARG A 106 -31.35 -3.86 -19.04
C ARG A 106 -30.97 -3.06 -17.79
N ASP A 107 -31.02 -3.68 -16.60
CA ASP A 107 -30.68 -3.08 -15.30
C ASP A 107 -29.24 -3.41 -14.86
N SER A 108 -28.34 -3.76 -15.79
CA SER A 108 -26.91 -3.94 -15.48
C SER A 108 -26.24 -2.62 -15.12
N LEU A 109 -25.43 -2.65 -14.06
CA LEU A 109 -24.70 -1.49 -13.55
C LEU A 109 -23.31 -1.88 -13.03
N GLY A 110 -22.45 -0.87 -12.95
CA GLY A 110 -21.14 -0.93 -12.30
C GLY A 110 -20.08 -1.69 -13.09
N VAL A 111 -18.92 -1.88 -12.44
CA VAL A 111 -17.70 -2.45 -13.05
C VAL A 111 -17.88 -3.87 -13.62
N PHE A 112 -18.78 -4.65 -13.04
CA PHE A 112 -19.08 -6.02 -13.44
C PHE A 112 -20.41 -6.16 -14.19
N GLN A 113 -21.07 -5.05 -14.52
CA GLN A 113 -22.40 -5.05 -15.17
C GLN A 113 -23.41 -5.97 -14.47
N GLN A 114 -23.38 -5.97 -13.14
CA GLN A 114 -24.24 -6.81 -12.29
C GLN A 114 -25.68 -6.29 -12.32
N ARG A 115 -26.66 -7.18 -12.09
CA ARG A 115 -28.09 -6.85 -12.21
C ARG A 115 -28.82 -6.98 -10.88
N PRO A 116 -29.52 -5.92 -10.41
CA PRO A 116 -30.38 -6.03 -9.24
C PRO A 116 -31.46 -7.09 -9.39
N SER A 117 -32.08 -7.17 -10.57
CA SER A 117 -33.10 -8.18 -10.89
C SER A 117 -32.59 -9.62 -10.89
N GLN A 118 -31.27 -9.86 -10.87
CA GLN A 118 -30.63 -11.18 -10.76
C GLN A 118 -30.06 -11.44 -9.35
N GLY A 119 -30.40 -10.60 -8.36
CA GLY A 119 -30.03 -10.80 -6.97
C GLY A 119 -28.58 -10.47 -6.63
N TRP A 120 -27.92 -9.59 -7.39
CA TRP A 120 -26.58 -9.10 -7.06
C TRP A 120 -26.56 -8.01 -5.97
N GLY A 121 -27.70 -7.37 -5.72
CA GLY A 121 -27.84 -6.28 -4.75
C GLY A 121 -28.75 -5.18 -5.29
N THR A 122 -28.97 -4.12 -4.53
CA THR A 122 -29.64 -2.91 -5.02
C THR A 122 -28.74 -2.14 -5.98
N ALA A 123 -29.33 -1.26 -6.82
CA ALA A 123 -28.58 -0.41 -7.75
C ALA A 123 -27.47 0.41 -7.04
N ALA A 124 -27.78 0.98 -5.87
CA ALA A 124 -26.81 1.72 -5.07
C ALA A 124 -25.64 0.84 -4.56
N GLN A 125 -25.94 -0.41 -4.17
CA GLN A 125 -24.91 -1.34 -3.72
C GLN A 125 -23.99 -1.77 -4.85
N ILE A 126 -24.51 -2.12 -6.02
CA ILE A 126 -23.67 -2.60 -7.13
C ILE A 126 -22.91 -1.47 -7.85
N MET A 127 -23.35 -0.21 -7.70
CA MET A 127 -22.58 0.98 -8.08
C MET A 127 -21.43 1.27 -7.11
N ASN A 128 -21.39 0.65 -5.93
CA ASN A 128 -20.22 0.66 -5.06
C ASN A 128 -19.25 -0.44 -5.50
N VAL A 129 -18.10 -0.04 -6.05
CA VAL A 129 -17.09 -0.96 -6.61
C VAL A 129 -16.64 -2.01 -5.60
N ALA A 130 -16.44 -1.63 -4.33
CA ALA A 130 -16.00 -2.57 -3.30
C ALA A 130 -17.07 -3.64 -3.01
N TYR A 131 -18.34 -3.25 -2.90
CA TYR A 131 -19.45 -4.20 -2.72
C TYR A 131 -19.59 -5.15 -3.92
N ALA A 132 -19.52 -4.61 -5.15
CA ALA A 132 -19.64 -5.40 -6.38
C ALA A 132 -18.50 -6.41 -6.51
N SER A 133 -17.26 -5.98 -6.23
CA SER A 133 -16.07 -6.84 -6.17
C SER A 133 -16.18 -7.91 -5.09
N ASN A 134 -16.61 -7.55 -3.87
CA ASN A 134 -16.74 -8.51 -2.79
C ASN A 134 -17.73 -9.62 -3.16
N SER A 135 -18.85 -9.24 -3.77
CA SER A 135 -19.88 -10.16 -4.26
C SER A 135 -19.36 -11.07 -5.37
N PHE A 136 -18.60 -10.53 -6.35
CA PHE A 136 -18.00 -11.30 -7.42
C PHE A 136 -16.96 -12.29 -6.89
N PHE A 137 -15.97 -11.82 -6.13
CA PHE A 137 -14.86 -12.64 -5.67
C PHE A 137 -15.29 -13.74 -4.71
N THR A 138 -16.27 -13.47 -3.83
CA THR A 138 -16.85 -14.51 -2.97
C THR A 138 -17.39 -15.69 -3.78
N ARG A 139 -18.07 -15.41 -4.91
CA ARG A 139 -18.56 -16.46 -5.82
C ARG A 139 -17.42 -17.12 -6.60
N ALA A 140 -16.49 -16.32 -7.12
CA ALA A 140 -15.36 -16.80 -7.93
C ALA A 140 -14.42 -17.74 -7.14
N ILE A 141 -14.15 -17.44 -5.87
CA ILE A 141 -13.37 -18.30 -4.96
C ILE A 141 -14.03 -19.67 -4.83
N ASN A 142 -15.34 -19.71 -4.57
CA ASN A 142 -16.09 -20.96 -4.46
C ASN A 142 -16.11 -21.75 -5.77
N VAL A 143 -16.26 -21.06 -6.92
CA VAL A 143 -16.21 -21.70 -8.25
C VAL A 143 -14.83 -22.30 -8.52
N ALA A 144 -13.75 -21.55 -8.29
CA ALA A 144 -12.39 -22.02 -8.54
C ALA A 144 -12.02 -23.20 -7.63
N ALA A 145 -12.51 -23.20 -6.38
CA ALA A 145 -12.34 -24.33 -5.46
C ALA A 145 -13.12 -25.58 -5.91
N ALA A 146 -14.36 -25.41 -6.37
CA ALA A 146 -15.19 -26.51 -6.86
C ALA A 146 -14.71 -27.08 -8.22
N TYR A 147 -14.07 -26.25 -9.04
CA TYR A 147 -13.64 -26.61 -10.39
C TYR A 147 -12.19 -26.17 -10.67
N PRO A 148 -11.19 -26.84 -10.07
CA PRO A 148 -9.80 -26.39 -10.11
C PRO A 148 -9.17 -26.37 -11.52
N GLY A 149 -9.70 -27.17 -12.44
CA GLY A 149 -9.23 -27.27 -13.82
C GLY A 149 -9.66 -26.14 -14.76
N LEU A 150 -10.55 -25.24 -14.32
CA LEU A 150 -11.00 -24.12 -15.15
C LEU A 150 -9.89 -23.07 -15.33
N SER A 151 -9.90 -22.40 -16.48
CA SER A 151 -9.17 -21.15 -16.69
C SER A 151 -9.78 -20.01 -15.86
N ALA A 152 -9.10 -18.86 -15.80
CA ALA A 152 -9.64 -17.66 -15.16
C ALA A 152 -10.93 -17.20 -15.87
N GLY A 153 -10.95 -17.18 -17.20
CA GLY A 153 -12.12 -16.71 -17.94
C GLY A 153 -13.32 -17.64 -17.80
N GLN A 154 -13.08 -18.94 -17.68
CA GLN A 154 -14.11 -19.92 -17.37
C GLN A 154 -14.67 -19.77 -15.95
N VAL A 155 -13.84 -19.37 -14.97
CA VAL A 155 -14.32 -19.00 -13.62
C VAL A 155 -15.18 -17.74 -13.72
N ALA A 156 -14.73 -16.70 -14.42
CA ALA A 156 -15.49 -15.47 -14.65
C ALA A 156 -16.85 -15.76 -15.30
N GLN A 157 -16.86 -16.59 -16.35
CA GLN A 157 -18.07 -17.01 -17.03
C GLN A 157 -19.02 -17.77 -16.12
N LYS A 158 -18.53 -18.67 -15.25
CA LYS A 158 -19.39 -19.39 -14.31
C LYS A 158 -20.03 -18.46 -13.27
N VAL A 159 -19.37 -17.36 -12.94
CA VAL A 159 -19.87 -16.35 -11.99
C VAL A 159 -20.88 -15.42 -12.66
N GLN A 160 -20.58 -14.93 -13.86
CA GLN A 160 -21.39 -13.94 -14.57
C GLN A 160 -22.53 -14.55 -15.40
N VAL A 161 -22.33 -15.76 -15.91
CA VAL A 161 -23.27 -16.46 -16.80
C VAL A 161 -23.63 -15.60 -18.01
N SER A 162 -22.61 -15.05 -18.68
CA SER A 162 -22.79 -14.23 -19.88
C SER A 162 -23.19 -15.07 -21.11
N ALA A 163 -23.79 -14.43 -22.11
CA ALA A 163 -24.15 -15.07 -23.38
C ALA A 163 -22.92 -15.42 -24.26
N TYR A 164 -21.75 -14.90 -23.93
CA TYR A 164 -20.52 -15.06 -24.72
C TYR A 164 -19.36 -15.64 -23.88
N PRO A 165 -19.39 -16.94 -23.59
CA PRO A 165 -18.50 -17.57 -22.61
C PRO A 165 -17.01 -17.42 -22.90
N ASP A 166 -16.62 -17.37 -24.17
CA ASP A 166 -15.21 -17.35 -24.58
C ASP A 166 -14.56 -15.96 -24.50
N ARG A 167 -15.34 -14.89 -24.21
CA ARG A 167 -14.82 -13.50 -24.23
C ARG A 167 -13.88 -13.19 -23.08
N TYR A 168 -14.04 -13.82 -21.92
CA TYR A 168 -13.18 -13.53 -20.77
C TYR A 168 -11.76 -14.07 -20.96
N ASP A 169 -11.60 -15.30 -21.46
CA ASP A 169 -10.27 -15.86 -21.74
C ASP A 169 -9.53 -15.04 -22.81
N GLN A 170 -10.25 -14.41 -23.75
CA GLN A 170 -9.64 -13.51 -24.75
C GLN A 170 -9.05 -12.24 -24.11
N ALA A 171 -9.56 -11.82 -22.95
CA ALA A 171 -9.07 -10.64 -22.23
C ALA A 171 -7.87 -10.95 -21.32
N GLN A 172 -7.43 -12.21 -21.20
CA GLN A 172 -6.37 -12.63 -20.28
C GLN A 172 -5.11 -11.76 -20.35
N GLY A 173 -4.63 -11.45 -21.55
CA GLY A 173 -3.44 -10.62 -21.75
C GLY A 173 -3.62 -9.19 -21.23
N ALA A 174 -4.74 -8.54 -21.57
CA ALA A 174 -5.07 -7.20 -21.11
C ALA A 174 -5.33 -7.17 -19.60
N ALA A 175 -5.99 -8.19 -19.05
CA ALA A 175 -6.24 -8.35 -17.63
C ALA A 175 -4.94 -8.51 -16.84
N SER A 176 -4.03 -9.35 -17.32
CA SER A 176 -2.71 -9.54 -16.69
C SER A 176 -1.89 -8.24 -16.71
N ALA A 177 -1.91 -7.51 -17.83
CA ALA A 177 -1.23 -6.22 -17.95
C ALA A 177 -1.86 -5.16 -17.03
N LEU A 178 -3.19 -5.13 -16.91
CA LEU A 178 -3.87 -4.21 -16.00
C LEU A 178 -3.60 -4.56 -14.53
N ILE A 179 -3.55 -5.84 -14.16
CA ILE A 179 -3.12 -6.27 -12.81
C ILE A 179 -1.70 -5.79 -12.52
N ALA A 180 -0.77 -5.93 -13.47
CA ALA A 180 0.59 -5.44 -13.30
C ALA A 180 0.62 -3.92 -13.10
N ARG A 181 -0.10 -3.16 -13.93
CA ARG A 181 -0.25 -1.71 -13.78
C ARG A 181 -0.88 -1.31 -12.46
N VAL A 182 -1.87 -2.06 -11.99
CA VAL A 182 -2.50 -1.82 -10.69
C VAL A 182 -1.53 -2.11 -9.56
N LYS A 183 -0.72 -3.18 -9.64
CA LYS A 183 0.31 -3.45 -8.64
C LYS A 183 1.35 -2.33 -8.56
N LEU A 184 1.84 -1.88 -9.71
CA LEU A 184 2.74 -0.73 -9.79
C LEU A 184 2.09 0.52 -9.18
N ALA A 185 0.86 0.82 -9.59
CA ALA A 185 0.16 2.02 -9.12
C ALA A 185 -0.37 1.93 -7.68
N LEU A 186 -0.43 0.73 -7.09
CA LEU A 186 -0.77 0.53 -5.67
C LEU A 186 0.45 0.67 -4.77
N SER A 187 1.62 0.85 -5.37
CA SER A 187 2.85 0.86 -4.66
C SER A 187 3.56 2.18 -4.91
N ASP A 188 3.26 3.12 -4.05
CA ASP A 188 4.32 3.97 -3.54
C ASP A 188 5.37 3.04 -2.90
N HIS A 189 6.32 2.55 -3.71
CA HIS A 189 7.41 1.68 -3.25
C HIS A 189 8.42 2.45 -2.38
N VAL A 190 8.02 3.51 -1.66
CA VAL A 190 8.87 4.14 -0.66
C VAL A 190 9.23 3.07 0.37
N SER A 191 10.53 2.79 0.43
CA SER A 191 11.15 1.83 1.34
C SER A 191 10.69 0.36 1.23
N ASP A 192 9.89 -0.08 0.26
CA ASP A 192 9.64 -1.52 0.00
C ASP A 192 10.86 -2.18 -0.67
N PHE A 193 11.94 -2.35 0.08
CA PHE A 193 13.23 -2.84 -0.42
C PHE A 193 13.15 -4.29 -0.96
N SER A 194 12.26 -5.10 -0.39
CA SER A 194 12.07 -6.49 -0.80
C SER A 194 11.20 -6.67 -2.04
N GLY A 195 10.34 -5.69 -2.35
CA GLY A 195 9.33 -5.75 -3.40
C GLY A 195 8.18 -6.70 -3.10
N ASP A 196 7.89 -6.93 -1.81
CA ASP A 196 6.83 -7.81 -1.35
C ASP A 196 5.50 -7.09 -1.09
N GLY A 197 5.48 -5.77 -1.30
CA GLY A 197 4.33 -4.89 -1.14
C GLY A 197 4.16 -4.35 0.28
N TYR A 198 5.16 -4.52 1.15
CA TYR A 198 5.19 -3.87 2.46
C TYR A 198 6.43 -2.98 2.54
N ALA A 199 6.25 -1.72 2.93
CA ALA A 199 7.40 -0.87 3.21
C ALA A 199 8.27 -1.49 4.32
N ASP A 200 9.55 -1.65 4.02
CA ASP A 200 10.57 -2.10 4.93
C ASP A 200 11.22 -0.91 5.64
N VAL A 201 12.04 -1.19 6.67
CA VAL A 201 12.81 -0.14 7.33
C VAL A 201 14.26 -0.25 6.92
N LEU A 202 14.84 0.87 6.48
CA LEU A 202 16.28 1.01 6.29
C LEU A 202 16.85 1.93 7.35
N ALA A 203 18.02 1.57 7.90
CA ALA A 203 18.68 2.40 8.89
C ALA A 203 20.19 2.48 8.65
N VAL A 204 20.73 3.70 8.67
CA VAL A 204 22.17 3.94 8.66
C VAL A 204 22.64 4.04 10.09
N TRP A 205 23.41 3.06 10.54
CA TRP A 205 23.99 3.01 11.88
C TRP A 205 25.12 4.05 12.04
N ASN A 206 25.44 4.41 13.27
CA ASN A 206 26.48 5.41 13.57
C ASN A 206 27.90 5.00 13.13
N ASN A 207 28.14 3.70 12.96
CA ASN A 207 29.37 3.17 12.33
C ASN A 207 29.39 3.33 10.79
N GLY A 208 28.28 3.77 10.20
CA GLY A 208 28.12 4.01 8.77
C GLY A 208 27.64 2.80 7.97
N GLU A 209 27.26 1.71 8.61
CA GLU A 209 26.63 0.56 7.97
C GLU A 209 25.16 0.88 7.66
N LEU A 210 24.69 0.50 6.47
CA LEU A 210 23.27 0.53 6.10
C LEU A 210 22.68 -0.85 6.36
N HIS A 211 21.63 -0.89 7.17
CA HIS A 211 20.92 -2.10 7.54
C HIS A 211 19.51 -2.09 6.99
N TYR A 212 19.06 -3.26 6.57
CA TYR A 212 17.72 -3.55 6.08
C TYR A 212 16.95 -4.39 7.12
N TYR A 213 15.73 -3.96 7.42
CA TYR A 213 14.81 -4.60 8.38
C TYR A 213 13.54 -5.02 7.63
N PRO A 214 13.42 -6.31 7.26
CA PRO A 214 12.24 -6.81 6.56
C PRO A 214 10.97 -6.62 7.38
N ASN A 215 9.90 -6.21 6.71
CA ASN A 215 8.56 -6.13 7.22
C ASN A 215 7.66 -7.19 6.57
N ASN A 216 6.47 -7.41 7.13
CA ASN A 216 5.46 -8.31 6.59
C ASN A 216 4.03 -7.77 6.75
N GLY A 217 3.88 -6.45 6.89
CA GLY A 217 2.61 -5.78 7.16
C GLY A 217 2.24 -5.66 8.64
N LEU A 218 2.98 -6.32 9.54
CA LEU A 218 2.64 -6.38 10.97
C LEU A 218 3.81 -6.07 11.91
N LYS A 219 5.03 -6.49 11.54
CA LYS A 219 6.21 -6.33 12.38
C LYS A 219 7.49 -6.44 11.57
N LEU A 220 8.55 -5.87 12.14
CA LEU A 220 9.90 -6.10 11.65
C LEU A 220 10.42 -7.49 12.02
N SER A 221 11.25 -8.03 11.14
CA SER A 221 12.07 -9.23 11.35
C SER A 221 13.51 -8.86 11.70
N GLY A 222 14.40 -9.87 11.84
CA GLY A 222 15.83 -9.62 12.05
C GLY A 222 16.45 -8.86 10.88
N ASN A 223 17.40 -7.96 11.18
CA ASN A 223 18.03 -7.12 10.16
C ASN A 223 19.27 -7.76 9.53
N SER A 224 19.68 -7.23 8.39
CA SER A 224 20.93 -7.55 7.69
C SER A 224 21.63 -6.29 7.20
N GLU A 225 22.96 -6.26 7.26
CA GLU A 225 23.76 -5.21 6.61
C GLU A 225 23.68 -5.35 5.08
N ILE A 226 23.41 -4.23 4.39
CA ILE A 226 23.35 -4.14 2.92
C ILE A 226 24.42 -3.22 2.33
N GLY A 227 25.29 -2.64 3.17
CA GLY A 227 26.57 -2.07 2.73
C GLY A 227 27.19 -1.07 3.73
N PRO A 228 28.52 -0.82 3.62
CA PRO A 228 29.22 0.15 4.47
C PRO A 228 29.31 1.56 3.85
N GLY A 229 29.73 2.55 4.64
CA GLY A 229 30.14 3.89 4.16
C GLY A 229 29.04 4.94 4.06
N TRP A 230 27.80 4.57 4.40
CA TRP A 230 26.61 5.42 4.34
C TRP A 230 26.62 6.57 5.36
N GLY A 231 27.40 6.43 6.44
CA GLY A 231 27.54 7.47 7.46
C GLY A 231 28.08 8.81 6.93
N THR A 232 28.70 8.83 5.74
CA THR A 232 29.22 10.05 5.11
C THR A 232 28.19 10.83 4.28
N PHE A 233 27.05 10.20 3.98
CA PHE A 233 25.99 10.82 3.18
C PHE A 233 25.25 11.90 3.98
N ARG A 234 24.81 12.94 3.29
CA ARG A 234 24.01 14.03 3.85
C ARG A 234 22.54 13.64 3.96
N PHE A 235 22.05 12.91 2.97
CA PHE A 235 20.69 12.37 2.88
C PHE A 235 20.76 10.95 2.34
N VAL A 236 19.87 10.10 2.83
CA VAL A 236 19.61 8.76 2.33
C VAL A 236 18.08 8.61 2.28
N THR A 237 17.57 8.05 1.20
CA THR A 237 16.15 7.75 1.00
C THR A 237 16.04 6.45 0.19
N ALA A 238 14.88 5.79 0.22
CA ALA A 238 14.64 4.60 -0.57
C ALA A 238 13.28 4.65 -1.25
N ALA A 239 13.27 4.34 -2.54
CA ALA A 239 12.09 4.27 -3.39
C ALA A 239 12.45 3.52 -4.68
N ASP A 240 11.47 2.92 -5.36
CA ASP A 240 11.69 2.19 -6.61
C ASP A 240 12.01 3.15 -7.77
N TRP A 241 13.28 3.45 -7.96
CA TRP A 241 13.77 4.30 -9.04
C TRP A 241 13.77 3.54 -10.37
N SER A 242 14.05 2.24 -10.32
CA SER A 242 14.18 1.37 -11.49
C SER A 242 12.82 1.01 -12.14
N GLY A 243 11.74 1.04 -11.37
CA GLY A 243 10.40 0.57 -11.75
C GLY A 243 10.26 -0.96 -11.73
N ASP A 244 11.12 -1.67 -11.00
CA ASP A 244 11.11 -3.15 -10.94
C ASP A 244 10.24 -3.72 -9.80
N GLY A 245 9.67 -2.82 -8.99
CA GLY A 245 8.82 -3.11 -7.87
C GLY A 245 9.56 -3.29 -6.55
N ALA A 246 10.88 -3.12 -6.50
CA ALA A 246 11.66 -3.11 -5.27
C ALA A 246 12.32 -1.74 -5.08
N ALA A 247 12.36 -1.26 -3.83
CA ALA A 247 12.96 0.03 -3.54
C ALA A 247 14.48 -0.01 -3.76
N ASP A 248 14.96 0.99 -4.47
CA ASP A 248 16.37 1.31 -4.59
C ASP A 248 16.80 2.27 -3.49
N VAL A 249 18.11 2.51 -3.35
CA VAL A 249 18.62 3.49 -2.39
C VAL A 249 19.21 4.70 -3.12
N LEU A 250 18.76 5.89 -2.74
CA LEU A 250 19.30 7.15 -3.22
C LEU A 250 20.03 7.85 -2.08
N GLY A 251 21.16 8.48 -2.41
CA GLY A 251 21.97 9.19 -1.43
C GLY A 251 22.59 10.46 -1.98
N VAL A 252 22.60 11.52 -1.16
CA VAL A 252 23.38 12.73 -1.45
C VAL A 252 24.73 12.65 -0.73
N ASN A 253 25.81 12.55 -1.49
CA ASN A 253 27.15 12.46 -0.92
C ASN A 253 27.62 13.83 -0.37
N ALA A 254 28.80 13.86 0.28
CA ALA A 254 29.35 15.09 0.84
C ALA A 254 29.67 16.18 -0.22
N ALA A 255 29.92 15.80 -1.47
CA ALA A 255 30.14 16.72 -2.59
C ALA A 255 28.82 17.33 -3.12
N GLY A 256 27.66 16.82 -2.69
CA GLY A 256 26.35 17.23 -3.18
C GLY A 256 25.95 16.55 -4.49
N ASP A 257 26.56 15.42 -4.83
CA ASP A 257 26.07 14.57 -5.91
C ASP A 257 24.93 13.69 -5.40
N LEU A 258 23.88 13.57 -6.20
CA LEU A 258 22.82 12.60 -5.98
C LEU A 258 23.21 11.29 -6.69
N LEU A 259 23.31 10.23 -5.91
CA LEU A 259 23.71 8.89 -6.33
C LEU A 259 22.52 7.95 -6.16
N TYR A 260 22.26 7.15 -7.19
CA TYR A 260 21.30 6.07 -7.22
C TYR A 260 22.06 4.74 -7.08
N TYR A 261 21.64 3.90 -6.15
CA TYR A 261 22.19 2.57 -5.90
C TYR A 261 21.13 1.52 -6.24
N PRO A 262 21.26 0.83 -7.39
CA PRO A 262 20.30 -0.17 -7.81
C PRO A 262 20.21 -1.32 -6.82
N HIS A 263 19.00 -1.73 -6.47
CA HIS A 263 18.76 -2.99 -5.79
C HIS A 263 19.20 -4.17 -6.67
N ASN A 264 19.71 -5.25 -6.03
CA ASN A 264 20.17 -6.45 -6.74
C ASN A 264 19.68 -7.76 -6.12
N GLY A 265 18.57 -7.71 -5.38
CA GLY A 265 17.91 -8.86 -4.77
C GLY A 265 18.29 -9.09 -3.31
N ASN A 266 19.55 -8.82 -2.92
CA ASN A 266 20.01 -9.00 -1.53
C ASN A 266 20.85 -7.82 -1.00
N GLY A 267 20.90 -6.71 -1.73
CA GLY A 267 21.78 -5.59 -1.44
C GLY A 267 21.81 -4.58 -2.59
N LEU A 268 22.93 -3.87 -2.71
CA LEU A 268 23.06 -2.73 -3.62
C LEU A 268 24.18 -2.93 -4.63
N SER A 269 23.94 -2.49 -5.87
CA SER A 269 24.91 -2.46 -6.96
C SER A 269 25.77 -1.20 -6.91
N SER A 270 26.78 -1.12 -7.78
CA SER A 270 27.58 0.09 -7.97
C SER A 270 26.70 1.31 -8.28
N PRO A 271 26.97 2.47 -7.66
CA PRO A 271 26.11 3.63 -7.83
C PRO A 271 26.24 4.28 -9.20
N VAL A 272 25.13 4.89 -9.63
CA VAL A 272 25.05 5.79 -10.78
C VAL A 272 24.81 7.20 -10.27
N LYS A 273 25.60 8.17 -10.74
CA LYS A 273 25.34 9.58 -10.46
C LYS A 273 24.22 10.10 -11.34
N ILE A 274 23.12 10.53 -10.72
CA ILE A 274 21.91 11.00 -11.39
C ILE A 274 21.66 12.51 -11.20
N GLY A 275 22.46 13.18 -10.36
CA GLY A 275 22.36 14.63 -10.17
C GLY A 275 23.55 15.25 -9.44
N HIS A 276 23.58 16.57 -9.36
CA HIS A 276 24.58 17.36 -8.65
C HIS A 276 23.97 18.64 -8.06
N GLY A 277 24.68 19.31 -7.14
CA GLY A 277 24.25 20.58 -6.54
C GLY A 277 23.28 20.45 -5.35
N TRP A 278 23.11 19.23 -4.83
CA TRP A 278 22.16 18.92 -3.77
C TRP A 278 22.66 19.27 -2.36
N SER A 279 23.91 19.73 -2.23
CA SER A 279 24.53 20.03 -0.92
C SER A 279 23.82 21.14 -0.13
N THR A 280 23.13 22.04 -0.83
CA THR A 280 22.40 23.18 -0.24
C THR A 280 20.96 22.86 0.15
N PHE A 281 20.45 21.69 -0.22
CA PHE A 281 19.12 21.25 0.16
C PHE A 281 19.07 20.98 1.66
N ARG A 282 17.92 21.29 2.25
CA ARG A 282 17.60 20.98 3.65
C ARG A 282 17.16 19.54 3.81
N GLN A 283 16.48 19.02 2.80
CA GLN A 283 16.01 17.65 2.74
C GLN A 283 15.88 17.20 1.29
N VAL A 284 16.10 15.92 1.05
CA VAL A 284 15.88 15.22 -0.22
C VAL A 284 15.08 13.96 0.09
N MET A 285 14.07 13.69 -0.71
CA MET A 285 13.15 12.56 -0.63
C MET A 285 13.01 11.94 -2.01
N ALA A 286 12.54 10.70 -2.08
CA ALA A 286 12.15 10.06 -3.34
C ALA A 286 10.79 9.38 -3.13
N ALA A 287 9.89 9.54 -4.11
CA ALA A 287 8.55 8.94 -4.15
C ALA A 287 7.98 9.12 -5.57
N ASP A 288 7.03 8.29 -5.99
CA ASP A 288 6.36 8.43 -7.30
C ASP A 288 5.34 9.58 -7.27
N TRP A 289 5.81 10.79 -7.55
CA TRP A 289 4.95 11.99 -7.60
C TRP A 289 4.13 12.01 -8.90
N SER A 290 4.73 11.54 -9.99
CA SER A 290 4.10 11.54 -11.32
C SER A 290 2.98 10.50 -11.49
N GLY A 291 3.02 9.42 -10.70
CA GLY A 291 2.14 8.26 -10.81
C GLY A 291 2.50 7.33 -11.98
N ASP A 292 3.73 7.35 -12.46
CA ASP A 292 4.19 6.57 -13.61
C ASP A 292 4.82 5.22 -13.23
N GLY A 293 4.91 4.93 -11.93
CA GLY A 293 5.52 3.72 -11.37
C GLY A 293 7.02 3.82 -11.16
N HIS A 294 7.63 4.99 -11.40
CA HIS A 294 9.03 5.26 -11.07
C HIS A 294 9.14 6.35 -10.01
N ALA A 295 10.06 6.17 -9.07
CA ALA A 295 10.33 7.19 -8.08
C ALA A 295 10.89 8.47 -8.72
N ASP A 296 10.29 9.60 -8.37
CA ASP A 296 10.82 10.93 -8.63
C ASP A 296 11.67 11.42 -7.45
N VAL A 297 12.31 12.59 -7.61
CA VAL A 297 13.04 13.23 -6.50
C VAL A 297 12.36 14.52 -6.08
N LEU A 298 12.12 14.65 -4.78
CA LEU A 298 11.63 15.87 -4.16
C LEU A 298 12.69 16.46 -3.25
N GLY A 299 12.73 17.79 -3.15
CA GLY A 299 13.71 18.45 -2.30
C GLY A 299 13.23 19.78 -1.75
N VAL A 300 13.54 20.02 -0.47
CA VAL A 300 13.37 21.33 0.15
C VAL A 300 14.67 22.09 0.03
N ASN A 301 14.68 23.14 -0.80
CA ASN A 301 15.89 23.93 -1.01
C ASN A 301 16.19 24.86 0.19
N ALA A 302 17.34 25.54 0.16
CA ALA A 302 17.76 26.44 1.24
C ALA A 302 16.75 27.57 1.54
N ALA A 303 16.03 28.05 0.51
CA ALA A 303 15.00 29.08 0.61
C ALA A 303 13.67 28.57 1.20
N GLY A 304 13.51 27.25 1.33
CA GLY A 304 12.27 26.63 1.80
C GLY A 304 11.24 26.39 0.69
N ASP A 305 11.67 26.38 -0.57
CA ASP A 305 10.81 25.92 -1.67
C ASP A 305 10.86 24.40 -1.76
N LEU A 306 9.69 23.79 -1.96
CA LEU A 306 9.58 22.38 -2.30
C LEU A 306 9.64 22.26 -3.82
N LEU A 307 10.65 21.54 -4.28
CA LEU A 307 10.94 21.31 -5.69
C LEU A 307 10.74 19.83 -6.00
N TYR A 308 10.01 19.57 -7.08
CA TYR A 308 9.81 18.26 -7.69
C TYR A 308 10.73 18.15 -8.91
N TYR A 309 11.49 17.06 -9.00
CA TYR A 309 12.40 16.74 -10.09
C TYR A 309 11.88 15.46 -10.78
N PRO A 310 11.25 15.59 -11.96
CA PRO A 310 10.70 14.44 -12.67
C PRO A 310 11.80 13.45 -13.07
N HIS A 311 11.55 12.17 -12.87
CA HIS A 311 12.30 11.10 -13.49
C HIS A 311 12.21 11.18 -15.02
N ASN A 312 13.29 10.86 -15.73
CA ASN A 312 13.32 10.87 -17.20
C ASN A 312 13.94 9.61 -17.82
N GLY A 313 13.94 8.51 -17.08
CA GLY A 313 14.44 7.20 -17.49
C GLY A 313 15.88 6.92 -17.07
N ASN A 314 16.76 7.93 -17.06
CA ASN A 314 18.18 7.77 -16.69
C ASN A 314 18.69 8.82 -15.70
N GLY A 315 17.82 9.71 -15.22
CA GLY A 315 18.18 10.87 -14.42
C GLY A 315 16.98 11.77 -14.15
N LEU A 316 17.25 13.06 -13.98
CA LEU A 316 16.23 14.05 -13.59
C LEU A 316 16.04 15.14 -14.65
N SER A 317 14.80 15.54 -14.84
CA SER A 317 14.41 16.69 -15.64
C SER A 317 14.59 18.02 -14.89
N SER A 318 14.29 19.14 -15.57
CA SER A 318 14.26 20.45 -14.90
C SER A 318 13.22 20.47 -13.77
N PRO A 319 13.54 21.06 -12.61
CA PRO A 319 12.63 21.02 -11.48
C PRO A 319 11.42 21.91 -11.67
N VAL A 320 10.31 21.49 -11.06
CA VAL A 320 9.08 22.25 -10.90
C VAL A 320 8.94 22.64 -9.43
N LYS A 321 8.67 23.92 -9.16
CA LYS A 321 8.34 24.37 -7.81
C LYS A 321 6.89 24.05 -7.49
N ILE A 322 6.66 23.21 -6.50
CA ILE A 322 5.33 22.73 -6.08
C ILE A 322 4.91 23.27 -4.71
N GLY A 323 5.79 24.00 -4.02
CA GLY A 323 5.45 24.67 -2.76
C GLY A 323 6.50 25.64 -2.25
N HIS A 324 6.19 26.35 -1.16
CA HIS A 324 7.07 27.30 -0.49
C HIS A 324 6.84 27.30 1.03
N GLY A 325 7.77 27.86 1.81
CA GLY A 325 7.65 27.95 3.28
C GLY A 325 8.01 26.68 4.05
N TRP A 326 8.50 25.65 3.36
CA TRP A 326 8.82 24.33 3.90
C TRP A 326 10.02 24.34 4.86
N SER A 327 10.81 25.41 4.88
CA SER A 327 11.92 25.59 5.82
C SER A 327 11.47 25.71 7.29
N THR A 328 10.17 25.90 7.54
CA THR A 328 9.57 25.94 8.89
C THR A 328 9.25 24.56 9.45
N PHE A 329 9.22 23.54 8.60
CA PHE A 329 9.00 22.16 8.99
C PHE A 329 10.31 21.55 9.48
N ARG A 330 10.23 20.74 10.54
CA ARG A 330 11.37 19.99 11.06
C ARG A 330 11.65 18.73 10.26
N GLN A 331 10.61 18.20 9.61
CA GLN A 331 10.66 17.02 8.77
C GLN A 331 9.59 17.17 7.68
N VAL A 332 9.97 16.89 6.43
CA VAL A 332 9.05 16.76 5.29
C VAL A 332 9.13 15.32 4.80
N MET A 333 8.02 14.76 4.31
CA MET A 333 7.97 13.40 3.78
C MET A 333 7.16 13.42 2.49
N ALA A 334 7.42 12.46 1.60
CA ALA A 334 6.62 12.24 0.40
C ALA A 334 6.23 10.75 0.37
N ALA A 335 4.93 10.49 0.28
CA ALA A 335 4.34 9.14 0.26
C ALA A 335 2.87 9.23 -0.19
N ASP A 336 2.29 8.17 -0.77
CA ASP A 336 0.88 8.10 -1.18
C ASP A 336 -0.04 7.92 0.05
N TRP A 337 -0.30 9.03 0.73
CA TRP A 337 -1.19 9.06 1.89
C TRP A 337 -2.64 8.79 1.50
N SER A 338 -3.07 9.32 0.36
CA SER A 338 -4.45 9.23 -0.13
C SER A 338 -4.82 7.84 -0.67
N GLY A 339 -3.83 7.06 -1.09
CA GLY A 339 -3.97 5.76 -1.75
C GLY A 339 -4.42 5.84 -3.20
N ASP A 340 -4.22 6.99 -3.85
CA ASP A 340 -4.62 7.28 -5.23
C ASP A 340 -3.54 6.95 -6.27
N GLY A 341 -2.33 6.58 -5.82
CA GLY A 341 -1.15 6.25 -6.61
C GLY A 341 -0.24 7.41 -6.94
N HIS A 342 -0.47 8.58 -6.35
CA HIS A 342 0.43 9.72 -6.44
C HIS A 342 0.98 10.02 -5.06
N ALA A 343 2.28 10.28 -4.98
CA ALA A 343 2.87 10.73 -3.74
C ALA A 343 2.25 12.07 -3.30
N ASP A 344 1.77 12.09 -2.06
CA ASP A 344 1.39 13.30 -1.35
C ASP A 344 2.59 13.86 -0.58
N VAL A 345 2.40 15.00 0.11
CA VAL A 345 3.42 15.55 1.00
C VAL A 345 2.91 15.62 2.43
N LEU A 346 3.73 15.15 3.36
CA LEU A 346 3.51 15.31 4.79
C LEU A 346 4.59 16.20 5.40
N GLY A 347 4.25 16.86 6.50
CA GLY A 347 5.19 17.69 7.22
C GLY A 347 4.94 17.71 8.72
N VAL A 348 6.00 17.55 9.50
CA VAL A 348 5.97 17.85 10.94
C VAL A 348 6.42 19.29 11.14
N ASP A 349 5.56 20.14 11.69
CA ASP A 349 5.92 21.52 11.99
C ASP A 349 6.75 21.62 13.29
N ALA A 350 7.25 22.82 13.59
CA ALA A 350 8.06 23.06 14.78
C ALA A 350 7.31 22.83 16.11
N SER A 351 5.97 22.90 16.11
CA SER A 351 5.14 22.60 17.28
C SER A 351 4.85 21.12 17.43
N GLY A 352 5.17 20.32 16.41
CA GLY A 352 4.94 18.88 16.35
C GLY A 352 3.57 18.47 15.82
N LYS A 353 2.86 19.37 15.14
CA LYS A 353 1.70 18.98 14.35
C LYS A 353 2.16 18.28 13.08
N LEU A 354 1.47 17.20 12.74
CA LEU A 354 1.63 16.50 11.48
C LEU A 354 0.57 17.01 10.52
N TRP A 355 1.04 17.56 9.41
CA TRP A 355 0.24 18.12 8.34
C TRP A 355 0.30 17.22 7.12
N TYR A 356 -0.84 17.02 6.48
CA TYR A 356 -1.03 16.35 5.20
C TYR A 356 -1.36 17.39 4.13
N TYR A 357 -0.63 17.38 3.03
CA TYR A 357 -0.83 18.22 1.85
C TYR A 357 -1.22 17.31 0.67
N PRO A 358 -2.52 17.27 0.30
CA PRO A 358 -2.98 16.41 -0.79
C PRO A 358 -2.37 16.83 -2.13
N HIS A 359 -1.93 15.85 -2.92
CA HIS A 359 -1.63 16.02 -4.32
C HIS A 359 -2.89 16.45 -5.10
N ASN A 360 -2.73 17.33 -6.09
CA ASN A 360 -3.85 17.80 -6.92
C ASN A 360 -3.57 17.78 -8.43
N GLY A 361 -2.64 16.91 -8.85
CA GLY A 361 -2.27 16.70 -10.24
C GLY A 361 -1.04 17.52 -10.68
N ASN A 362 -0.88 18.74 -10.19
CA ASN A 362 0.24 19.63 -10.57
C ASN A 362 0.94 20.30 -9.37
N GLY A 363 0.53 19.98 -8.14
CA GLY A 363 0.97 20.65 -6.93
C GLY A 363 0.22 20.14 -5.71
N LEU A 364 0.07 21.01 -4.71
CA LEU A 364 -0.51 20.66 -3.41
C LEU A 364 -1.78 21.45 -3.11
N SER A 365 -2.75 20.79 -2.50
CA SER A 365 -3.99 21.38 -1.98
C SER A 365 -3.79 22.04 -0.61
N SER A 366 -4.86 22.63 -0.06
CA SER A 366 -4.84 23.15 1.31
C SER A 366 -4.52 22.05 2.31
N PRO A 367 -3.64 22.30 3.30
CA PRO A 367 -3.22 21.27 4.23
C PRO A 367 -4.30 20.91 5.25
N VAL A 368 -4.23 19.67 5.73
CA VAL A 368 -5.06 19.11 6.80
C VAL A 368 -4.17 18.71 7.96
N GLU A 369 -4.52 19.10 9.18
CA GLU A 369 -3.86 18.59 10.38
C GLU A 369 -4.34 17.16 10.64
N ILE A 370 -3.42 16.19 10.64
CA ILE A 370 -3.72 14.76 10.80
C ILE A 370 -3.14 14.17 12.09
N GLY A 371 -2.30 14.92 12.81
CA GLY A 371 -1.72 14.47 14.07
C GLY A 371 -1.01 15.59 14.83
N HIS A 372 -0.60 15.30 16.06
CA HIS A 372 0.17 16.21 16.91
C HIS A 372 1.06 15.43 17.87
N GLY A 373 2.01 16.11 18.54
CA GLY A 373 2.95 15.48 19.47
C GLY A 373 4.21 14.91 18.81
N PHE A 374 4.42 15.16 17.52
CA PHE A 374 5.54 14.60 16.77
C PHE A 374 6.87 15.34 16.99
N GLN A 375 6.89 16.43 17.75
CA GLN A 375 8.12 17.20 18.06
C GLN A 375 9.10 16.42 18.96
N THR A 376 8.65 15.37 19.63
CA THR A 376 9.49 14.54 20.51
C THR A 376 10.28 13.46 19.78
N PHE A 377 9.91 13.15 18.53
CA PHE A 377 10.57 12.10 17.75
C PHE A 377 11.83 12.63 17.06
N THR A 378 12.87 11.81 17.02
CA THR A 378 14.15 12.12 16.37
C THR A 378 14.07 11.93 14.85
N SER A 379 13.28 10.97 14.39
CA SER A 379 12.94 10.75 12.98
C SER A 379 11.45 10.48 12.82
N VAL A 380 10.87 10.95 11.71
CA VAL A 380 9.50 10.64 11.28
C VAL A 380 9.54 10.40 9.78
N PHE A 381 8.95 9.31 9.33
CA PHE A 381 8.86 8.93 7.92
C PHE A 381 7.49 8.33 7.61
N ALA A 382 7.13 8.32 6.33
CA ALA A 382 5.85 7.83 5.85
C ALA A 382 6.09 6.85 4.70
N ALA A 383 5.41 5.71 4.76
CA ALA A 383 5.49 4.63 3.78
C ALA A 383 4.32 3.66 4.06
N ASP A 384 3.88 2.88 3.07
CA ASP A 384 2.83 1.86 3.27
C ASP A 384 3.38 0.61 3.98
N PHE A 385 3.54 0.72 5.30
CA PHE A 385 4.05 -0.35 6.15
C PHE A 385 3.04 -1.50 6.27
N SER A 386 1.75 -1.24 6.10
CA SER A 386 0.69 -2.24 6.21
C SER A 386 0.43 -3.02 4.91
N GLY A 387 0.81 -2.47 3.76
CA GLY A 387 0.51 -2.99 2.42
C GLY A 387 -0.96 -2.81 2.02
N ASP A 388 -1.69 -1.88 2.63
CA ASP A 388 -3.10 -1.62 2.33
C ASP A 388 -3.30 -0.58 1.20
N GLY A 389 -2.20 -0.02 0.72
CA GLY A 389 -2.11 0.98 -0.32
C GLY A 389 -2.38 2.40 0.18
N HIS A 390 -2.28 2.65 1.49
CA HIS A 390 -2.21 3.99 2.08
C HIS A 390 -0.92 4.11 2.89
N ALA A 391 -0.20 5.22 2.73
CA ALA A 391 0.97 5.46 3.56
C ALA A 391 0.60 5.52 5.05
N ASP A 392 1.42 4.86 5.86
CA ASP A 392 1.42 4.92 7.31
C ASP A 392 2.44 5.96 7.82
N VAL A 393 2.52 6.16 9.14
CA VAL A 393 3.63 6.91 9.76
C VAL A 393 4.45 6.03 10.68
N LEU A 394 5.76 6.15 10.56
CA LEU A 394 6.72 5.59 11.50
C LEU A 394 7.50 6.72 12.16
N ALA A 395 7.84 6.52 13.43
CA ALA A 395 8.59 7.52 14.19
C ALA A 395 9.54 6.88 15.20
N VAL A 396 10.75 7.41 15.29
CA VAL A 396 11.76 6.98 16.26
C VAL A 396 11.78 7.96 17.42
N ASP A 397 11.61 7.48 18.65
CA ASP A 397 11.71 8.34 19.83
C ASP A 397 13.15 8.51 20.31
N SER A 398 13.35 9.42 21.27
CA SER A 398 14.68 9.71 21.82
C SER A 398 15.30 8.56 22.61
N ALA A 399 14.52 7.52 22.96
CA ALA A 399 15.02 6.30 23.59
C ALA A 399 15.34 5.20 22.55
N GLY A 400 15.16 5.49 21.26
CA GLY A 400 15.45 4.56 20.17
C GLY A 400 14.34 3.57 19.89
N TYR A 401 13.13 3.76 20.44
CA TYR A 401 11.98 2.94 20.08
C TYR A 401 11.38 3.38 18.76
N LEU A 402 11.11 2.40 17.89
CA LEU A 402 10.41 2.62 16.64
C LEU A 402 8.91 2.38 16.85
N TRP A 403 8.12 3.41 16.59
CA TRP A 403 6.68 3.43 16.71
C TRP A 403 6.04 3.44 15.32
N TYR A 404 5.07 2.56 15.14
CA TYR A 404 4.21 2.45 13.97
C TYR A 404 2.85 3.07 14.26
N TYR A 405 2.38 3.95 13.38
CA TYR A 405 1.08 4.61 13.43
C TYR A 405 0.26 4.14 12.21
N PRO A 406 -0.57 3.09 12.36
CA PRO A 406 -1.36 2.57 11.26
C PRO A 406 -2.35 3.61 10.75
N HIS A 407 -2.54 3.67 9.45
CA HIS A 407 -3.48 4.51 8.74
C HIS A 407 -4.23 3.64 7.71
N SER A 408 -5.53 3.90 7.53
CA SER A 408 -6.37 3.14 6.60
C SER A 408 -7.32 4.05 5.80
N GLY A 409 -6.88 5.27 5.51
CA GLY A 409 -7.69 6.32 4.86
C GLY A 409 -8.69 7.06 5.76
N ASN A 410 -8.91 6.60 7.01
CA ASN A 410 -9.87 7.19 7.96
C ASN A 410 -9.20 7.79 9.21
N GLY A 411 -7.92 8.18 9.10
CA GLY A 411 -7.10 8.64 10.21
C GLY A 411 -6.32 7.52 10.90
N PHE A 412 -5.56 7.89 11.95
CA PHE A 412 -4.67 6.95 12.64
C PHE A 412 -5.43 5.93 13.50
N GLY A 413 -4.99 4.68 13.44
CA GLY A 413 -5.29 3.64 14.42
C GLY A 413 -4.44 3.76 15.68
N THR A 414 -4.49 2.71 16.51
CA THR A 414 -3.67 2.65 17.74
C THR A 414 -2.21 2.41 17.38
N ARG A 415 -1.31 3.30 17.83
CA ARG A 415 0.13 3.13 17.59
C ARG A 415 0.69 1.89 18.28
N VAL A 416 1.70 1.27 17.67
CA VAL A 416 2.36 0.06 18.15
C VAL A 416 3.88 0.27 18.17
N GLN A 417 4.56 -0.21 19.21
CA GLN A 417 6.02 -0.28 19.19
C GLN A 417 6.46 -1.51 18.39
N ILE A 418 7.24 -1.30 17.34
CA ILE A 418 7.67 -2.38 16.42
C ILE A 418 9.18 -2.62 16.43
N GLY A 419 9.95 -1.79 17.13
CA GLY A 419 11.41 -1.93 17.21
C GLY A 419 12.03 -1.14 18.36
N HIS A 420 13.35 -1.31 18.54
CA HIS A 420 14.17 -0.60 19.52
C HIS A 420 15.64 -0.55 19.05
N GLY A 421 16.46 0.31 19.67
CA GLY A 421 17.89 0.46 19.34
C GLY A 421 18.21 1.44 18.20
N PHE A 422 17.18 2.14 17.69
CA PHE A 422 17.33 3.10 16.60
C PHE A 422 17.95 4.44 17.04
N ASP A 423 18.22 4.63 18.33
CA ASP A 423 19.00 5.76 18.87
C ASP A 423 20.48 5.72 18.44
N THR A 424 20.94 4.57 17.98
CA THR A 424 22.28 4.38 17.42
C THR A 424 22.34 4.60 15.90
N CYS A 425 21.24 5.05 15.29
CA CYS A 425 21.14 5.30 13.86
C CYS A 425 21.21 6.79 13.52
N LYS A 426 21.95 7.11 12.46
CA LYS A 426 22.01 8.45 11.84
C LYS A 426 20.76 8.73 10.99
N PHE A 427 20.32 7.72 10.24
CA PHE A 427 19.12 7.79 9.40
C PHE A 427 18.25 6.56 9.69
N VAL A 428 16.94 6.76 9.68
CA VAL A 428 15.92 5.70 9.69
C VAL A 428 14.82 6.18 8.75
N LEU A 429 14.49 5.35 7.76
CA LEU A 429 13.58 5.66 6.66
C LEU A 429 12.77 4.44 6.24
#